data_AF-A0A955D6Z8-F1
#
_entry.id   AF-A0A955D6Z8-F1
#
_cell.length_a   1.000
_cell.length_b   1.000
_cell.length_c   1.000
_cell.angle_alpha   90.00
_cell.angle_beta   90.00
_cell.angle_gamma   90.00
#
_symmetry.space_group_name_H-M   'P 1'
#
loop_
_entity.id
_entity.type
_entity.pdbx_description
1 polymer ?
#
loop_
_entity_poly.entity_id
_entity_poly.type
_entity_poly.pdbx_seq_one_letter_code
_entity_poly.pdbx_strand_id
1 'polypeptide(L)' 'MSEPGSNNVLPAFRTPGEDMVPFLGAMTPAQRLAKGLEMHDLARCLVASGVRARHPDWDHARVRAEVCRIMTADDKD' A
#
# COMPACT_ATOMS: atom_id res chain seq x y z
N MET A 1 11.28 -29.05 19.38
CA MET A 1 11.90 -28.52 18.15
C MET A 1 10.86 -28.58 17.05
N SER A 2 10.21 -27.45 16.77
CA SER A 2 9.32 -27.23 15.62
C SER A 2 9.40 -25.72 15.31
N GLU A 3 9.56 -25.39 14.03
CA GLU A 3 9.97 -24.09 13.52
C GLU A 3 8.96 -22.95 13.80
N PRO A 4 9.42 -21.70 14.02
CA PRO A 4 8.53 -20.55 14.08
C PRO A 4 8.14 -20.15 12.65
N GLY A 5 6.91 -20.49 12.27
CA GLY A 5 6.31 -20.10 10.98
C GLY A 5 6.24 -18.59 10.81
N SER A 6 7.03 -18.09 9.86
CA SER A 6 6.89 -16.82 9.12
C SER A 6 6.18 -15.68 9.84
N ASN A 7 6.96 -14.94 10.63
CA ASN A 7 6.64 -13.57 10.97
C ASN A 7 6.71 -12.75 9.67
N ASN A 8 5.59 -12.55 8.99
CA ASN A 8 5.51 -11.74 7.78
C ASN A 8 5.62 -10.27 8.17
N VAL A 9 6.83 -9.86 8.55
CA VAL A 9 7.16 -8.47 8.89
C VAL A 9 7.31 -7.72 7.58
N LEU A 10 6.17 -7.42 6.93
CA LEU A 10 6.15 -6.19 6.16
C LEU A 10 6.52 -5.09 7.17
N PRO A 11 7.63 -4.35 6.98
CA PRO A 11 8.02 -3.33 7.93
C PRO A 11 6.82 -2.40 8.09
N ALA A 12 6.44 -2.12 9.33
CA ALA A 12 5.37 -1.20 9.65
C ALA A 12 5.64 0.06 8.82
N PHE A 13 4.82 0.29 7.78
CA PHE A 13 4.91 1.49 6.98
C PHE A 13 4.72 2.61 7.97
N ARG A 14 5.79 3.36 8.28
CA ARG A 14 5.67 4.55 9.10
C ARG A 14 4.65 5.42 8.40
N THR A 15 3.48 5.61 9.02
CA THR A 15 2.52 6.60 8.56
C THR A 15 3.30 7.90 8.43
N PRO A 16 3.32 8.55 7.25
CA PRO A 16 4.05 9.80 7.10
C PRO A 16 3.65 10.74 8.24
N GLY A 17 4.59 11.02 9.14
CA GLY A 17 4.34 11.82 10.34
C GLY A 17 4.11 13.29 9.98
N GLU A 18 3.93 14.13 10.99
CA GLU A 18 3.69 15.58 10.83
C GLU A 18 4.72 16.28 9.91
N ASP A 19 5.93 15.72 9.79
CA ASP A 19 7.03 16.20 8.92
C ASP A 19 6.69 16.22 7.42
N MET A 20 5.71 15.43 6.97
CA MET A 20 5.27 15.43 5.57
C MET A 20 4.37 16.63 5.24
N VAL A 21 3.74 17.24 6.24
CA VAL A 21 2.82 18.38 6.04
C VAL A 21 3.58 19.62 5.55
N PRO A 22 4.72 20.04 6.12
CA PRO A 22 5.53 21.13 5.59
C PRO A 22 6.07 20.85 4.18
N PHE A 23 6.52 19.62 3.92
CA PHE A 23 7.05 19.21 2.61
C PHE A 23 5.98 19.30 1.51
N LEU A 24 4.79 18.74 1.77
CA LEU A 24 3.67 18.89 0.86
C LEU A 24 3.25 20.36 0.78
N GLY A 25 3.25 21.09 1.90
CA GLY A 25 2.96 22.53 2.01
C GLY A 25 3.77 23.40 1.04
N ALA A 26 5.03 23.04 0.80
CA ALA A 26 5.91 23.73 -0.14
C ALA A 26 5.58 23.49 -1.63
N MET A 27 4.74 22.50 -1.96
CA MET A 27 4.34 22.20 -3.33
C MET A 27 3.15 23.03 -3.80
N THR A 28 3.17 23.42 -5.08
CA THR A 28 1.95 23.90 -5.75
C THR A 28 0.86 22.82 -5.75
N PRO A 29 -0.42 23.18 -5.91
CA PRO A 29 -1.51 22.21 -5.98
C PRO A 29 -1.29 21.13 -7.05
N ALA A 30 -0.78 21.50 -8.23
CA ALA A 30 -0.51 20.57 -9.31
C ALA A 30 0.60 19.57 -8.97
N GLN A 31 1.72 20.04 -8.38
CA GLN A 31 2.81 19.16 -7.93
C GLN A 31 2.35 18.20 -6.83
N ARG A 32 1.52 18.68 -5.91
CA ARG A 32 0.98 17.86 -4.83
C ARG A 32 0.06 16.76 -5.36
N LEU A 33 -0.79 17.08 -6.33
CA LEU A 33 -1.64 16.09 -7.01
C LEU A 33 -0.80 15.06 -7.76
N ALA A 34 0.19 15.49 -8.55
CA ALA A 34 1.09 14.60 -9.26
C ALA A 34 1.81 13.65 -8.28
N LYS A 35 2.32 14.18 -7.15
CA LYS A 35 2.97 13.38 -6.11
C LYS A 35 2.01 12.39 -5.46
N GLY A 36 0.77 12.79 -5.18
CA GLY A 36 -0.26 11.90 -4.65
C GLY A 36 -0.58 10.74 -5.59
N LEU A 37 -0.69 11.01 -6.90
CA LEU A 37 -0.92 9.98 -7.91
C LEU A 37 0.25 9.00 -8.01
N GLU A 38 1.50 9.49 -8.01
CA GLU A 38 2.69 8.63 -7.97
C GLU A 38 2.69 7.70 -6.74
N MET A 39 2.36 8.24 -5.57
CA MET A 39 2.28 7.46 -4.33
C MET A 39 1.16 6.42 -4.38
N HIS A 40 0.01 6.78 -4.95
CA HIS A 40 -1.11 5.86 -5.14
C HIS A 40 -0.73 4.69 -6.05
N ASP A 41 -0.06 4.95 -7.17
CA ASP A 41 0.37 3.90 -8.10
C ASP A 41 1.39 2.97 -7.46
N LEU A 42 2.35 3.52 -6.71
CA LEU A 42 3.30 2.72 -5.93
C LEU A 42 2.58 1.84 -4.90
N ALA A 43 1.64 2.39 -4.13
CA ALA A 43 0.87 1.64 -3.15
C ALA A 43 0.11 0.49 -3.80
N ARG A 44 -0.56 0.75 -4.93
CA ARG A 44 -1.26 -0.28 -5.71
C ARG A 44 -0.32 -1.42 -6.16
N CYS A 45 0.89 -1.10 -6.63
CA CYS A 45 1.90 -2.09 -7.00
C CYS A 45 2.35 -2.95 -5.82
N LEU A 46 2.61 -2.33 -4.68
CA LEU A 46 3.03 -3.02 -3.45
C LEU A 46 1.92 -3.97 -2.95
N VAL A 47 0.68 -3.49 -2.87
CA VAL A 47 -0.47 -4.31 -2.48
C VAL A 47 -0.65 -5.48 -3.45
N ALA A 48 -0.60 -5.23 -4.77
CA ALA A 48 -0.74 -6.28 -5.77
C ALA A 48 0.37 -7.34 -5.69
N SER A 49 1.61 -6.93 -5.41
CA SER A 49 2.71 -7.87 -5.18
C SER A 49 2.47 -8.72 -3.93
N GLY A 50 2.04 -8.10 -2.83
CA GLY A 50 1.73 -8.80 -1.59
C GLY A 50 0.58 -9.79 -1.72
N VAL A 51 -0.49 -9.43 -2.45
CA VAL A 51 -1.63 -10.32 -2.73
C VAL A 51 -1.17 -11.53 -3.56
N ARG A 52 -0.38 -11.32 -4.62
CA ARG A 52 0.14 -12.43 -5.45
C ARG A 52 1.06 -13.35 -4.66
N ALA A 53 1.91 -12.80 -3.79
CA ALA A 53 2.81 -13.59 -2.97
C ALA A 53 2.05 -14.49 -1.96
N ARG A 54 0.91 -14.02 -1.44
CA ARG A 54 0.04 -14.80 -0.54
C ARG A 54 -0.87 -15.78 -1.26
N HIS A 55 -1.22 -15.50 -2.52
CA HIS A 55 -2.18 -16.28 -3.31
C HIS A 55 -1.62 -16.54 -4.72
N PRO A 56 -0.62 -17.41 -4.86
CA PRO A 56 0.05 -17.65 -6.14
C PRO A 56 -0.84 -18.36 -7.17
N ASP A 57 -1.91 -19.01 -6.74
CA ASP A 57 -2.89 -19.75 -7.55
C ASP A 57 -4.05 -18.87 -8.04
N TRP A 58 -4.17 -17.63 -7.56
CA TRP A 58 -5.26 -16.74 -7.95
C TRP A 58 -5.07 -16.16 -9.34
N ASP A 59 -6.17 -16.11 -10.09
CA ASP A 59 -6.21 -15.41 -11.37
C ASP A 59 -6.08 -13.87 -11.20
N HIS A 60 -5.81 -13.20 -12.31
CA HIS A 60 -5.65 -11.75 -12.34
C HIS A 60 -6.91 -10.98 -11.89
N ALA A 61 -8.10 -11.54 -12.08
CA ALA A 61 -9.35 -10.87 -11.72
C ALA A 61 -9.55 -10.85 -10.21
N ARG A 62 -9.29 -11.98 -9.54
CA ARG A 62 -9.32 -12.11 -8.07
C ARG A 62 -8.27 -11.22 -7.42
N VAL A 63 -7.03 -11.23 -7.93
CA VAL A 63 -5.98 -10.33 -7.44
C VAL A 63 -6.41 -8.87 -7.57
N ARG A 64 -6.97 -8.47 -8.71
CA ARG A 64 -7.44 -7.08 -8.91
C ARG A 64 -8.55 -6.69 -7.95
N ALA A 65 -9.53 -7.57 -7.74
CA ALA A 65 -10.65 -7.33 -6.83
C ALA A 65 -10.15 -7.12 -5.38
N GLU A 66 -9.20 -7.95 -4.95
CA GLU A 66 -8.63 -7.86 -3.60
C GLU A 66 -7.76 -6.61 -3.43
N VAL A 67 -6.97 -6.24 -4.44
CA VAL A 67 -6.22 -4.97 -4.43
C VAL A 67 -7.18 -3.79 -4.30
N CYS A 68 -8.29 -3.78 -5.06
CA CYS A 68 -9.30 -2.74 -4.93
C CYS A 68 -9.89 -2.71 -3.52
N ARG A 69 -10.28 -3.87 -2.97
CA ARG A 69 -10.83 -3.98 -1.61
C ARG A 69 -9.88 -3.38 -0.58
N ILE A 70 -8.59 -3.71 -0.63
CA ILE A 70 -7.58 -3.20 0.31
C ILE A 70 -7.38 -1.69 0.14
N MET A 71 -7.28 -1.20 -1.10
CA MET A 71 -7.02 0.22 -1.38
C MET A 71 -8.20 1.14 -1.06
N THR A 72 -9.42 0.61 -1.00
CA THR A 72 -10.65 1.38 -0.73
C THR A 72 -11.29 1.04 0.60
N ALA A 73 -10.75 0.09 1.36
CA ALA A 73 -11.23 -0.19 2.71
C ALA A 73 -10.92 1.03 3.56
N ASP A 74 -11.98 1.68 4.04
CA ASP A 74 -11.92 2.65 5.13
C ASP A 74 -11.55 1.87 6.39
N ASP A 75 -10.47 2.24 7.08
CA ASP A 75 -10.07 1.65 8.35
C ASP A 75 -11.20 1.90 9.37
N LYS A 76 -12.17 0.98 9.41
CA LYS A 76 -13.18 0.89 10.46
C LYS A 76 -12.74 -0.16 11.45
N ASP A 77 -11.88 0.23 12.38
CA ASP A 77 -11.70 -0.40 13.70
C ASP A 77 -11.34 0.68 14.72
#